data_AF-A0A971TJJ7-F1
#
_entry.id   AF-A0A971TJJ7-F1
#
_cell.length_a   1.000
_cell.length_b   1.000
_cell.length_c   1.000
_cell.angle_alpha   90.00
_cell.angle_beta   90.00
_cell.angle_gamma   90.00
#
_symmetry.space_group_name_H-M   'P 1'
#
loop_
_entity.id
_entity.type
_entity.pdbx_description
1 polymer ?
#
loop_
_entity_poly.entity_id
_entity_poly.type
_entity_poly.pdbx_seq_one_letter_code
_entity_poly.pdbx_strand_id
1 'polypeptide(L)'
;MPDRQPYFPFLLGNGADAVLIDYSGSMHCDSGRLHIEQHESAICAWYKSAHRDRRGPILPIVQSTYTLIAGGGEVFEVGSFNQRFDPKTAVLTTDVEAADFRIRLETFLLDEQVLVERCHVKRVPKDRPQIALNLHSPTTAWSQGVLELPADRRYRFSAHAKNNAITADYDIKGVKGRALLWTDHPAVSAAETRDGKRLILADLKAPLTFTKYLIVLDQTDTADHARDIRKTLARLKSAGPDALLRDHRKRWRGFSSRSALTLPDPRLEYLHELSLYLIRAHQHPRTGLISLGNYPLLWAGGVTNSWDAIFPHKALLAANRLAEAKRLIDGYELARPQARTYARQLDKPGACFPWFMNHRGESLNYADAREYPDIQKFNNGAIVMEVFDLYLHTGDPAVLENYWDLIKNICDFLLAAIVRERGNTACVVEGRGADESIHRKNDTFHVLTTIKSLEALTAAAAVLDRPIDPAYRRVLAKLKRGLKANFRGKTLLPFAGAKTITSQVFTGFLLNLPEGIPAESIEQGLRLCQGQWGLTNPGTYRNLVWPWSEFKAATAL
;
A
#
# COMPACT_ATOMS: atom_id res chain seq x y z
N MET A 1 -6.14 8.95 32.30
CA MET A 1 -6.56 7.63 31.79
C MET A 1 -5.37 7.04 31.05
N PRO A 2 -4.61 6.09 31.64
CA PRO A 2 -3.31 5.67 31.10
C PRO A 2 -3.34 4.48 30.11
N ASP A 3 -4.48 3.80 29.91
CA ASP A 3 -4.48 2.45 29.30
C ASP A 3 -5.31 2.27 28.01
N ARG A 4 -5.75 3.33 27.33
CA ARG A 4 -6.42 3.18 26.04
C ARG A 4 -5.44 3.33 24.88
N GLN A 5 -5.20 2.23 24.16
CA GLN A 5 -4.46 2.27 22.91
C GLN A 5 -5.19 3.18 21.91
N PRO A 6 -4.48 4.04 21.17
CA PRO A 6 -5.10 4.84 20.12
C PRO A 6 -5.69 3.93 19.04
N TYR A 7 -6.93 4.21 18.65
CA TYR A 7 -7.62 3.58 17.54
C TYR A 7 -7.18 4.18 16.20
N PHE A 8 -6.76 3.34 15.27
CA PHE A 8 -6.50 3.74 13.89
C PHE A 8 -7.66 3.28 12.98
N PRO A 9 -8.21 4.15 12.10
CA PRO A 9 -9.24 3.76 11.15
C PRO A 9 -8.82 2.57 10.27
N PHE A 10 -9.73 1.63 10.04
CA PHE A 10 -9.46 0.47 9.20
C PHE A 10 -9.36 0.86 7.72
N LEU A 11 -8.37 0.32 7.01
CA LEU A 11 -8.18 0.55 5.58
C LEU A 11 -8.83 -0.56 4.74
N LEU A 12 -9.81 -0.18 3.93
CA LEU A 12 -10.30 -1.01 2.84
C LEU A 12 -9.67 -0.57 1.52
N GLY A 13 -9.09 -1.51 0.76
CA GLY A 13 -8.41 -1.19 -0.51
C GLY A 13 -8.68 -2.22 -1.60
N ASN A 14 -8.65 -1.76 -2.86
CA ASN A 14 -8.82 -2.59 -4.06
C ASN A 14 -7.61 -2.44 -5.03
N GLY A 15 -6.50 -1.90 -4.54
CA GLY A 15 -5.28 -1.63 -5.30
C GLY A 15 -5.23 -0.23 -5.92
N ALA A 16 -6.34 0.25 -6.49
CA ALA A 16 -6.42 1.60 -7.06
C ALA A 16 -6.88 2.64 -6.04
N ASP A 17 -7.84 2.25 -5.21
CA ASP A 17 -8.49 3.07 -4.20
C ASP A 17 -8.20 2.54 -2.80
N ALA A 18 -8.27 3.45 -1.84
CA ALA A 18 -8.42 3.12 -0.44
C ALA A 18 -9.50 3.97 0.21
N VAL A 19 -10.19 3.39 1.17
CA VAL A 19 -11.14 4.08 2.04
C VAL A 19 -10.77 3.80 3.49
N LEU A 20 -10.75 4.86 4.30
CA LEU A 20 -10.55 4.76 5.73
C LEU A 20 -11.90 4.76 6.44
N ILE A 21 -12.14 3.71 7.23
CA ILE A 21 -13.39 3.45 7.96
C ILE A 21 -13.10 3.49 9.46
N ASP A 22 -13.75 4.39 10.18
CA ASP A 22 -13.52 4.51 11.61
C ASP A 22 -14.39 3.54 12.43
N TYR A 23 -14.39 3.74 13.74
CA TYR A 23 -15.13 2.91 14.68
C TYR A 23 -16.66 2.95 14.49
N SER A 24 -17.19 3.93 13.73
CA SER A 24 -18.61 3.99 13.37
C SER A 24 -18.99 3.00 12.27
N GLY A 25 -18.01 2.39 11.60
CA GLY A 25 -18.21 1.54 10.43
C GLY A 25 -18.42 2.31 9.12
N SER A 26 -18.27 3.64 9.14
CA SER A 26 -18.36 4.56 8.00
C SER A 26 -17.12 5.48 7.96
N MET A 27 -17.04 6.37 6.97
CA MET A 27 -15.97 7.38 6.89
C MET A 27 -16.15 8.55 7.89
N HIS A 28 -16.32 8.29 9.19
CA HIS A 28 -16.53 9.35 10.19
C HIS A 28 -15.18 9.86 10.74
N CYS A 29 -15.08 11.17 11.00
CA CYS A 29 -13.85 11.85 11.49
C CYS A 29 -14.06 12.64 12.78
N ASP A 30 -15.29 12.67 13.31
CA ASP A 30 -15.68 13.65 14.32
C ASP A 30 -16.17 12.93 15.57
N SER A 31 -15.48 13.12 16.68
CA SER A 31 -16.06 12.82 17.98
C SER A 31 -15.48 13.77 18.99
N GLY A 32 -16.33 14.72 19.41
CA GLY A 32 -16.03 15.76 20.39
C GLY A 32 -15.46 15.26 21.72
N ARG A 33 -15.40 13.94 21.96
CA ARG A 33 -14.90 13.32 23.19
C ARG A 33 -13.85 12.22 23.02
N LEU A 34 -13.61 11.68 21.81
CA LEU A 34 -12.65 10.59 21.56
C LEU A 34 -11.44 11.04 20.72
N HIS A 35 -11.23 12.35 20.57
CA HIS A 35 -10.14 12.94 19.77
C HIS A 35 -8.71 12.51 20.16
N ILE A 36 -8.50 12.01 21.38
CA ILE A 36 -7.20 11.46 21.81
C ILE A 36 -6.95 10.02 21.34
N GLU A 37 -7.98 9.33 20.84
CA GLU A 37 -7.89 7.95 20.40
C GLU A 37 -7.69 7.84 18.88
N GLN A 38 -8.11 8.80 18.06
CA GLN A 38 -7.83 8.75 16.61
C GLN A 38 -6.41 9.23 16.31
N HIS A 39 -5.62 8.39 15.63
CA HIS A 39 -4.26 8.74 15.21
C HIS A 39 -4.24 10.06 14.46
N GLU A 40 -3.47 11.01 15.00
CA GLU A 40 -3.43 12.41 14.58
C GLU A 40 -3.23 12.50 13.06
N SER A 41 -4.19 13.13 12.37
CA SER A 41 -4.21 13.54 10.95
C SER A 41 -4.75 12.53 9.92
N ALA A 42 -5.27 11.37 10.32
CA ALA A 42 -5.92 10.44 9.39
C ALA A 42 -7.36 10.91 9.08
N ILE A 43 -7.63 11.23 7.82
CA ILE A 43 -8.97 11.65 7.39
C ILE A 43 -9.71 10.40 6.87
N CYS A 44 -10.79 10.01 7.52
CA CYS A 44 -11.68 8.98 7.00
C CYS A 44 -12.38 9.49 5.74
N ALA A 45 -11.85 9.11 4.58
CA ALA A 45 -12.31 9.55 3.26
C ALA A 45 -11.91 8.54 2.19
N TRP A 46 -12.33 8.81 0.95
CA TRP A 46 -11.86 8.11 -0.24
C TRP A 46 -10.53 8.65 -0.74
N TYR A 47 -9.61 7.76 -1.11
CA TYR A 47 -8.30 8.06 -1.65
C TYR A 47 -8.04 7.28 -2.94
N LYS A 48 -7.30 7.88 -3.88
CA LYS A 48 -6.86 7.22 -5.12
C LYS A 48 -5.35 7.29 -5.25
N SER A 49 -4.69 6.14 -5.45
CA SER A 49 -3.24 6.08 -5.69
C SER A 49 -2.84 6.84 -6.96
N ALA A 50 -3.76 6.94 -7.93
CA ALA A 50 -3.55 7.66 -9.17
C ALA A 50 -3.42 9.18 -9.02
N HIS A 51 -3.86 9.73 -7.88
CA HIS A 51 -3.72 11.16 -7.56
C HIS A 51 -2.33 11.49 -6.99
N ARG A 52 -1.47 10.49 -6.78
CA ARG A 52 -0.10 10.71 -6.33
C ARG A 52 0.74 11.24 -7.47
N ASP A 53 1.28 12.44 -7.27
CA ASP A 53 2.28 13.04 -8.13
C ASP A 53 3.42 13.67 -7.30
N ARG A 54 4.43 14.21 -8.00
CA ARG A 54 5.58 14.86 -7.38
C ARG A 54 5.22 16.15 -6.61
N ARG A 55 4.05 16.76 -6.87
CA ARG A 55 3.65 18.05 -6.28
C ARG A 55 3.13 17.90 -4.85
N GLY A 56 2.77 16.71 -4.41
CA GLY A 56 2.38 16.50 -3.02
C GLY A 56 1.68 15.17 -2.76
N PRO A 57 1.23 14.94 -1.52
CA PRO A 57 0.55 13.71 -1.15
C PRO A 57 -0.74 13.52 -1.93
N ILE A 58 -1.23 12.27 -1.93
CA ILE A 58 -2.62 12.02 -2.30
C ILE A 58 -3.54 12.79 -1.34
N LEU A 59 -4.63 13.31 -1.87
CA LEU A 59 -5.60 14.07 -1.09
C LEU A 59 -6.85 13.23 -0.85
N PRO A 60 -7.56 13.44 0.27
CA PRO A 60 -8.89 12.87 0.43
C PRO A 60 -9.82 13.49 -0.62
N ILE A 61 -10.65 12.65 -1.25
CA ILE A 61 -11.52 13.03 -2.36
C ILE A 61 -12.92 13.40 -1.88
N VAL A 62 -13.60 12.47 -1.21
CA VAL A 62 -14.94 12.67 -0.67
C VAL A 62 -15.10 11.89 0.62
N GLN A 63 -16.04 12.35 1.46
CA GLN A 63 -16.36 11.71 2.72
C GLN A 63 -17.85 11.37 2.76
N SER A 64 -18.15 10.13 3.16
CA SER A 64 -19.52 9.60 3.28
C SER A 64 -19.76 9.09 4.69
N THR A 65 -20.63 9.77 5.43
CA THR A 65 -20.95 9.47 6.83
C THR A 65 -22.42 9.09 6.99
N TYR A 66 -22.80 8.70 8.20
CA TYR A 66 -24.18 8.75 8.63
C TYR A 66 -24.32 9.57 9.93
N THR A 67 -25.52 10.08 10.17
CA THR A 67 -25.88 10.77 11.41
C THR A 67 -27.14 10.13 11.97
N LEU A 68 -27.14 9.83 13.26
CA LEU A 68 -28.28 9.28 13.99
C LEU A 68 -29.04 10.43 14.65
N ILE A 69 -30.34 10.52 14.39
CA ILE A 69 -31.16 11.66 14.83
C ILE A 69 -32.43 11.13 15.51
N ALA A 70 -32.83 11.69 16.64
CA ALA A 70 -34.14 11.44 17.26
C ALA A 70 -34.59 12.62 18.13
N GLY A 71 -35.66 12.46 18.91
CA GLY A 71 -36.00 13.44 19.96
C GLY A 71 -36.34 14.84 19.43
N GLY A 72 -36.90 14.94 18.23
CA GLY A 72 -37.19 16.23 17.58
C GLY A 72 -36.00 16.91 16.91
N GLY A 73 -34.86 16.23 16.73
CA GLY A 73 -33.71 16.75 15.97
C GLY A 73 -32.35 16.61 16.67
N GLU A 74 -32.32 15.98 17.84
CA GLU A 74 -31.08 15.68 18.58
C GLU A 74 -30.22 14.68 17.81
N VAL A 75 -28.92 14.96 17.72
CA VAL A 75 -27.92 14.09 17.08
C VAL A 75 -27.27 13.20 18.13
N PHE A 76 -27.25 11.89 17.90
CA PHE A 76 -26.57 10.95 18.78
C PHE A 76 -25.21 10.53 18.22
N GLU A 77 -24.21 10.59 19.09
CA GLU A 77 -22.87 10.07 18.85
C GLU A 77 -22.79 8.58 19.18
N VAL A 78 -21.80 7.91 18.60
CA VAL A 78 -21.47 6.52 18.93
C VAL A 78 -20.98 6.44 20.38
N GLY A 79 -21.71 5.74 21.23
CA GLY A 79 -21.35 5.53 22.63
C GLY A 79 -20.47 4.29 22.82
N SER A 80 -20.69 3.23 22.03
CA SER A 80 -19.85 2.03 22.03
C SER A 80 -19.86 1.35 20.66
N PHE A 81 -18.79 0.59 20.39
CA PHE A 81 -18.66 -0.16 19.15
C PHE A 81 -17.91 -1.48 19.37
N ASN A 82 -18.12 -2.43 18.46
CA ASN A 82 -17.34 -3.65 18.34
C ASN A 82 -17.07 -3.89 16.85
N GLN A 83 -15.81 -3.71 16.44
CA GLN A 83 -15.39 -3.82 15.05
C GLN A 83 -14.53 -5.06 14.84
N ARG A 84 -14.77 -5.78 13.75
CA ARG A 84 -14.05 -7.00 13.37
C ARG A 84 -13.84 -7.04 11.86
N PHE A 85 -12.63 -7.35 11.44
CA PHE A 85 -12.32 -7.55 10.02
C PHE A 85 -12.02 -9.01 9.75
N ASP A 86 -12.54 -9.53 8.63
CA ASP A 86 -12.19 -10.86 8.13
C ASP A 86 -11.31 -10.73 6.88
N PRO A 87 -9.99 -11.00 6.95
CA PRO A 87 -9.09 -10.87 5.81
C PRO A 87 -9.35 -11.88 4.69
N LYS A 88 -10.01 -13.02 4.97
CA LYS A 88 -10.37 -14.02 3.95
C LYS A 88 -11.54 -13.58 3.09
N THR A 89 -12.38 -12.68 3.61
CA THR A 89 -13.54 -12.18 2.89
C THR A 89 -13.49 -10.69 2.59
N ALA A 90 -12.52 -9.97 3.16
CA ALA A 90 -12.38 -8.52 3.13
C ALA A 90 -13.68 -7.79 3.46
N VAL A 91 -14.32 -8.21 4.55
CA VAL A 91 -15.53 -7.57 5.08
C VAL A 91 -15.22 -7.05 6.48
N LEU A 92 -15.42 -5.75 6.67
CA LEU A 92 -15.40 -5.11 7.98
C LEU A 92 -16.81 -5.17 8.56
N THR A 93 -16.95 -5.70 9.76
CA THR A 93 -18.21 -5.71 10.51
C THR A 93 -18.10 -4.81 11.72
N THR A 94 -19.04 -3.88 11.86
CA THR A 94 -19.07 -2.95 12.99
C THR A 94 -20.45 -2.99 13.64
N ASP A 95 -20.54 -3.44 14.88
CA ASP A 95 -21.73 -3.25 15.72
C ASP A 95 -21.58 -1.92 16.47
N VAL A 96 -22.60 -1.06 16.40
CA VAL A 96 -22.61 0.31 16.94
C VAL A 96 -23.80 0.49 17.87
N GLU A 97 -23.54 1.09 19.02
CA GLU A 97 -24.55 1.54 19.97
C GLU A 97 -24.45 3.06 20.17
N ALA A 98 -25.56 3.76 19.95
CA ALA A 98 -25.66 5.21 20.10
C ALA A 98 -27.02 5.55 20.72
N ALA A 99 -27.04 5.93 21.99
CA ALA A 99 -28.26 5.99 22.79
C ALA A 99 -29.11 4.71 22.64
N ASP A 100 -30.32 4.80 22.10
CA ASP A 100 -31.23 3.67 21.82
C ASP A 100 -31.03 3.03 20.44
N PHE A 101 -30.20 3.59 19.57
CA PHE A 101 -29.85 2.94 18.31
C PHE A 101 -28.96 1.72 18.54
N ARG A 102 -29.27 0.63 17.85
CA ARG A 102 -28.41 -0.56 17.72
C ARG A 102 -28.30 -0.92 16.25
N ILE A 103 -27.10 -0.79 15.69
CA ILE A 103 -26.86 -0.92 14.25
C ILE A 103 -25.70 -1.88 14.03
N ARG A 104 -25.82 -2.75 13.03
CA ARG A 104 -24.68 -3.53 12.51
C ARG A 104 -24.39 -3.13 11.08
N LEU A 105 -23.16 -2.73 10.80
CA LEU A 105 -22.68 -2.44 9.46
C LEU A 105 -21.81 -3.59 8.96
N GLU A 106 -22.06 -4.04 7.72
CA GLU A 106 -21.11 -4.82 6.93
C GLU A 106 -20.57 -3.90 5.81
N THR A 107 -19.28 -3.57 5.89
CA THR A 107 -18.62 -2.61 5.02
C THR A 107 -17.55 -3.31 4.17
N PHE A 108 -17.60 -3.13 2.86
CA PHE A 108 -16.63 -3.73 1.93
C PHE A 108 -16.47 -2.89 0.65
N LEU A 109 -15.27 -2.92 0.08
CA LEU A 109 -14.90 -2.20 -1.15
C LEU A 109 -14.84 -3.18 -2.32
N LEU A 110 -15.61 -2.89 -3.38
CA LEU A 110 -15.59 -3.64 -4.63
C LEU A 110 -14.45 -3.18 -5.55
N ASP A 111 -14.06 -4.04 -6.50
CA ASP A 111 -13.01 -3.74 -7.48
C ASP A 111 -13.42 -2.61 -8.43
N GLU A 112 -14.73 -2.37 -8.61
CA GLU A 112 -15.29 -1.33 -9.49
C GLU A 112 -15.47 0.03 -8.81
N GLN A 113 -14.60 0.38 -7.85
CA GLN A 113 -14.61 1.67 -7.16
C GLN A 113 -15.95 1.93 -6.43
N VAL A 114 -16.52 0.90 -5.79
CA VAL A 114 -17.77 1.01 -5.02
C VAL A 114 -17.55 0.58 -3.57
N LEU A 115 -17.73 1.50 -2.62
CA LEU A 115 -17.88 1.16 -1.22
C LEU A 115 -19.35 0.80 -0.94
N VAL A 116 -19.55 -0.36 -0.33
CA VAL A 116 -20.85 -0.86 0.08
C VAL A 116 -20.91 -0.91 1.60
N GLU A 117 -21.92 -0.28 2.17
CA GLU A 117 -22.20 -0.26 3.61
C GLU A 117 -23.61 -0.79 3.83
N ARG A 118 -23.72 -2.07 4.21
CA ARG A 118 -25.00 -2.70 4.51
C ARG A 118 -25.35 -2.48 5.98
N CYS A 119 -26.41 -1.74 6.21
CA CYS A 119 -26.87 -1.33 7.53
C CYS A 119 -28.03 -2.22 8.00
N HIS A 120 -27.83 -2.93 9.10
CA HIS A 120 -28.85 -3.71 9.79
C HIS A 120 -29.22 -2.98 11.08
N VAL A 121 -30.33 -2.24 11.06
CA VAL A 121 -30.84 -1.50 12.21
C VAL A 121 -31.65 -2.46 13.07
N LYS A 122 -31.10 -2.84 14.21
CA LYS A 122 -31.68 -3.78 15.17
C LYS A 122 -32.64 -3.09 16.14
N ARG A 123 -32.36 -1.85 16.51
CA ARG A 123 -33.15 -1.03 17.44
C ARG A 123 -33.05 0.45 17.08
N VAL A 124 -34.14 1.18 17.33
CA VAL A 124 -34.23 2.64 17.19
C VAL A 124 -34.91 3.24 18.44
N PRO A 125 -34.65 4.53 18.76
CA PRO A 125 -35.43 5.30 19.73
C PRO A 125 -36.92 5.39 19.37
N LYS A 126 -37.77 5.69 20.36
CA LYS A 126 -39.23 5.82 20.15
C LYS A 126 -39.65 7.11 19.46
N ASP A 127 -38.99 8.23 19.74
CA ASP A 127 -39.40 9.54 19.24
C ASP A 127 -38.67 9.91 17.95
N ARG A 128 -39.40 9.82 16.83
CA ARG A 128 -38.98 10.26 15.48
C ARG A 128 -37.55 9.86 15.10
N PRO A 129 -37.20 8.56 15.15
CA PRO A 129 -35.85 8.11 14.80
C PRO A 129 -35.57 8.31 13.30
N GLN A 130 -34.41 8.86 12.99
CA GLN A 130 -33.94 9.07 11.62
C GLN A 130 -32.47 8.67 11.49
N ILE A 131 -32.10 8.25 10.28
CA ILE A 131 -30.71 8.11 9.86
C ILE A 131 -30.50 9.02 8.65
N ALA A 132 -29.56 9.95 8.75
CA ALA A 132 -29.15 10.77 7.62
C ALA A 132 -27.86 10.21 7.00
N LEU A 133 -27.85 9.94 5.71
CA LEU A 133 -26.69 9.52 4.93
C LEU A 133 -26.08 10.75 4.27
N ASN A 134 -24.85 11.10 4.65
CA ASN A 134 -24.23 12.36 4.24
C ASN A 134 -23.17 12.11 3.16
N LEU A 135 -23.09 13.01 2.18
CA LEU A 135 -21.98 13.12 1.25
C LEU A 135 -21.48 14.56 1.28
N HIS A 136 -20.22 14.74 1.67
CA HIS A 136 -19.63 16.06 1.82
C HIS A 136 -18.15 16.06 1.43
N SER A 137 -17.62 17.26 1.27
CA SER A 137 -16.18 17.43 1.08
C SER A 137 -15.42 16.95 2.32
N PRO A 138 -14.20 16.40 2.18
CA PRO A 138 -13.43 15.92 3.32
C PRO A 138 -13.09 17.06 4.29
N THR A 139 -13.28 16.78 5.57
CA THR A 139 -13.04 17.72 6.67
C THR A 139 -11.86 17.25 7.52
N THR A 140 -11.01 18.19 7.94
CA THR A 140 -10.02 17.99 8.99
C THR A 140 -10.64 18.38 10.32
N ALA A 141 -10.51 17.54 11.35
CA ALA A 141 -10.94 17.90 12.69
C ALA A 141 -10.17 19.16 13.16
N TRP A 142 -10.86 20.08 13.84
CA TRP A 142 -10.28 21.37 14.26
C TRP A 142 -9.08 21.21 15.21
N SER A 143 -8.99 20.08 15.91
CA SER A 143 -7.87 19.72 16.77
C SER A 143 -6.63 19.20 16.02
N GLN A 144 -6.69 19.04 14.69
CA GLN A 144 -5.60 18.44 13.90
C GLN A 144 -4.94 19.46 12.97
N GLY A 145 -3.72 19.87 13.34
CA GLY A 145 -2.95 20.93 12.67
C GLY A 145 -1.84 20.47 11.71
N VAL A 146 -1.71 19.17 11.42
CA VAL A 146 -0.56 18.67 10.63
C VAL A 146 -0.86 18.56 9.13
N LEU A 147 -2.10 18.21 8.74
CA LEU A 147 -2.49 18.10 7.33
C LEU A 147 -3.37 19.28 6.92
N GLU A 148 -2.78 20.27 6.26
CA GLU A 148 -3.53 21.33 5.60
C GLU A 148 -4.05 20.83 4.26
N LEU A 149 -5.37 20.81 4.10
CA LEU A 149 -5.98 20.48 2.82
C LEU A 149 -5.90 21.70 1.90
N PRO A 150 -5.36 21.56 0.67
CA PRO A 150 -5.12 22.71 -0.18
C PRO A 150 -6.43 23.35 -0.67
N ALA A 151 -6.35 24.63 -0.99
CA ALA A 151 -7.49 25.44 -1.43
C ALA A 151 -7.98 25.11 -2.85
N ASP A 152 -7.20 24.37 -3.64
CA ASP A 152 -7.50 23.99 -5.03
C ASP A 152 -8.41 22.76 -5.14
N ARG A 153 -9.44 22.71 -4.29
CA ARG A 153 -10.47 21.67 -4.27
C ARG A 153 -11.82 22.32 -4.49
N ARG A 154 -12.50 21.93 -5.57
CA ARG A 154 -13.83 22.45 -5.90
C ARG A 154 -14.83 21.33 -5.91
N TYR A 155 -15.99 21.56 -5.31
CA TYR A 155 -17.08 20.60 -5.27
C TYR A 155 -18.38 21.25 -5.73
N ARG A 156 -19.20 20.46 -6.41
CA ARG A 156 -20.61 20.78 -6.70
C ARG A 156 -21.47 19.59 -6.29
N PHE A 157 -22.21 19.76 -5.22
CA PHE A 157 -23.15 18.74 -4.73
C PHE A 157 -24.52 18.93 -5.37
N SER A 158 -25.22 17.83 -5.65
CA SER A 158 -26.62 17.84 -6.12
C SER A 158 -27.37 16.66 -5.51
N ALA A 159 -28.53 16.93 -4.91
CA ALA A 159 -29.38 15.88 -4.35
C ALA A 159 -30.50 15.54 -5.32
N HIS A 160 -30.73 14.24 -5.49
CA HIS A 160 -31.71 13.66 -6.40
C HIS A 160 -32.63 12.76 -5.57
N ALA A 161 -33.44 13.36 -4.69
CA ALA A 161 -34.27 12.62 -3.72
C ALA A 161 -35.17 11.58 -4.38
N LYS A 162 -35.78 11.89 -5.54
CA LYS A 162 -36.60 10.94 -6.33
C LYS A 162 -35.84 9.68 -6.79
N ASN A 163 -34.51 9.75 -6.81
CA ASN A 163 -33.63 8.66 -7.20
C ASN A 163 -32.82 8.10 -6.02
N ASN A 164 -33.13 8.53 -4.79
CA ASN A 164 -32.42 8.18 -3.55
C ASN A 164 -30.90 8.40 -3.65
N ALA A 165 -30.47 9.51 -4.27
CA ALA A 165 -29.07 9.72 -4.60
C ALA A 165 -28.57 11.14 -4.32
N ILE A 166 -27.26 11.27 -4.09
CA ILE A 166 -26.51 12.52 -4.09
C ILE A 166 -25.31 12.36 -5.03
N THR A 167 -25.05 13.36 -5.86
CA THR A 167 -23.82 13.46 -6.64
C THR A 167 -22.92 14.56 -6.13
N ALA A 168 -21.61 14.35 -6.19
CA ALA A 168 -20.59 15.39 -5.98
C ALA A 168 -19.64 15.39 -7.18
N ASP A 169 -19.73 16.42 -8.03
CA ASP A 169 -18.71 16.69 -9.03
C ASP A 169 -17.53 17.37 -8.35
N TYR A 170 -16.31 16.88 -8.55
CA TYR A 170 -15.10 17.41 -7.93
C TYR A 170 -14.02 17.76 -8.95
N ASP A 171 -13.19 18.74 -8.59
CA ASP A 171 -11.91 19.05 -9.24
C ASP A 171 -10.87 19.23 -8.13
N ILE A 172 -9.89 18.33 -8.09
CA ILE A 172 -8.82 18.31 -7.09
C ILE A 172 -7.50 18.31 -7.84
N LYS A 173 -6.69 19.37 -7.71
CA LYS A 173 -5.40 19.51 -8.43
C LYS A 173 -5.53 19.36 -9.96
N GLY A 174 -6.68 19.71 -10.54
CA GLY A 174 -6.98 19.54 -11.96
C GLY A 174 -7.54 18.16 -12.33
N VAL A 175 -7.71 17.26 -11.36
CA VAL A 175 -8.33 15.95 -11.56
C VAL A 175 -9.84 16.05 -11.38
N LYS A 176 -10.56 15.92 -12.49
CA LYS A 176 -12.03 16.01 -12.54
C LYS A 176 -12.68 14.64 -12.39
N GLY A 177 -13.63 14.55 -11.48
CA GLY A 177 -14.38 13.32 -11.24
C GLY A 177 -15.74 13.54 -10.62
N ARG A 178 -16.39 12.43 -10.29
CA ARG A 178 -17.71 12.41 -9.67
C ARG A 178 -17.78 11.32 -8.60
N ALA A 179 -18.34 11.68 -7.46
CA ALA A 179 -18.87 10.73 -6.49
C ALA A 179 -20.39 10.62 -6.60
N LEU A 180 -20.93 9.42 -6.40
CA LEU A 180 -22.36 9.15 -6.28
C LEU A 180 -22.60 8.37 -4.98
N LEU A 181 -23.37 8.96 -4.06
CA LEU A 181 -23.99 8.26 -2.96
C LEU A 181 -25.40 7.82 -3.38
N TRP A 182 -25.74 6.55 -3.18
CA TRP A 182 -27.07 6.00 -3.44
C TRP A 182 -27.50 5.06 -2.31
N THR A 183 -28.79 4.98 -2.02
CA THR A 183 -29.35 3.99 -1.09
C THR A 183 -30.56 3.25 -1.67
N ASP A 184 -30.69 1.97 -1.31
CA ASP A 184 -31.83 1.13 -1.66
C ASP A 184 -33.04 1.31 -0.72
N HIS A 185 -32.94 2.18 0.29
CA HIS A 185 -34.08 2.50 1.15
C HIS A 185 -35.24 3.10 0.33
N PRO A 186 -36.49 2.66 0.54
CA PRO A 186 -37.61 2.98 -0.37
C PRO A 186 -37.97 4.46 -0.43
N ALA A 187 -37.77 5.21 0.66
CA ALA A 187 -38.12 6.62 0.74
C ALA A 187 -37.03 7.41 1.48
N VAL A 188 -36.61 8.53 0.90
CA VAL A 188 -35.71 9.50 1.52
C VAL A 188 -36.14 10.91 1.19
N SER A 189 -35.84 11.86 2.08
CA SER A 189 -35.84 13.29 1.76
C SER A 189 -34.40 13.79 1.62
N ALA A 190 -34.19 14.91 0.94
CA ALA A 190 -32.88 15.52 0.81
C ALA A 190 -32.80 16.80 1.64
N ALA A 191 -31.63 17.03 2.24
CA ALA A 191 -31.33 18.27 2.95
C ALA A 191 -29.87 18.70 2.70
N GLU A 192 -29.59 19.98 2.96
CA GLU A 192 -28.24 20.54 2.91
C GLU A 192 -27.45 20.18 4.17
N THR A 193 -26.12 20.24 4.06
CA THR A 193 -25.17 20.25 5.18
C THR A 193 -24.22 21.42 4.97
N ARG A 194 -23.38 21.74 5.96
CA ARG A 194 -22.38 22.82 5.83
C ARG A 194 -21.50 22.69 4.59
N ASP A 195 -21.03 21.47 4.31
CA ASP A 195 -20.00 21.19 3.30
C ASP A 195 -20.41 20.11 2.29
N GLY A 196 -21.72 19.92 2.08
CA GLY A 196 -22.27 18.82 1.28
C GLY A 196 -23.79 18.69 1.36
N LYS A 197 -24.31 17.49 1.11
CA LYS A 197 -25.75 17.18 1.19
C LYS A 197 -26.01 15.88 1.95
N ARG A 198 -27.25 15.65 2.35
CA ARG A 198 -27.68 14.42 3.04
C ARG A 198 -29.00 13.87 2.53
N LEU A 199 -29.18 12.55 2.60
CA LEU A 199 -30.44 11.84 2.42
C LEU A 199 -30.96 11.41 3.80
N ILE A 200 -32.17 11.78 4.15
CA ILE A 200 -32.78 11.49 5.46
C ILE A 200 -33.77 10.35 5.30
N LEU A 201 -33.53 9.27 6.03
CA LEU A 201 -34.46 8.17 6.23
C LEU A 201 -35.21 8.47 7.53
N ALA A 202 -36.46 8.92 7.44
CA ALA A 202 -37.26 9.36 8.58
C ALA A 202 -38.19 8.26 9.10
N ASP A 203 -38.68 8.44 10.32
CA ASP A 203 -39.70 7.60 10.98
C ASP A 203 -39.37 6.10 10.94
N LEU A 204 -38.11 5.79 11.20
CA LEU A 204 -37.58 4.44 11.11
C LEU A 204 -38.29 3.48 12.08
N LYS A 205 -38.55 2.26 11.60
CA LYS A 205 -39.05 1.15 12.42
C LYS A 205 -38.05 0.01 12.35
N ALA A 206 -37.60 -0.47 13.51
CA ALA A 206 -36.70 -1.62 13.60
C ALA A 206 -37.49 -2.93 13.82
N PRO A 207 -36.99 -4.08 13.33
CA PRO A 207 -35.76 -4.23 12.56
C PRO A 207 -35.91 -3.73 11.11
N LEU A 208 -34.87 -3.11 10.56
CA LEU A 208 -34.79 -2.80 9.13
C LEU A 208 -33.38 -3.02 8.58
N THR A 209 -33.31 -3.29 7.28
CA THR A 209 -32.04 -3.37 6.55
C THR A 209 -32.11 -2.49 5.32
N PHE A 210 -31.04 -1.73 5.09
CA PHE A 210 -30.82 -0.99 3.87
C PHE A 210 -29.32 -0.95 3.56
N THR A 211 -28.97 -0.51 2.37
CA THR A 211 -27.59 -0.42 1.90
C THR A 211 -27.32 1.00 1.42
N LYS A 212 -26.16 1.52 1.82
CA LYS A 212 -25.57 2.74 1.26
C LYS A 212 -24.44 2.33 0.32
N TYR A 213 -24.44 2.91 -0.86
CA TYR A 213 -23.41 2.72 -1.88
C TYR A 213 -22.74 4.05 -2.15
N LEU A 214 -21.40 4.05 -2.22
CA LEU A 214 -20.62 5.18 -2.67
C LEU A 214 -19.76 4.74 -3.86
N ILE A 215 -19.97 5.37 -5.02
CA ILE A 215 -19.19 5.16 -6.24
C ILE A 215 -18.30 6.39 -6.46
N VAL A 216 -17.01 6.21 -6.70
CA VAL A 216 -16.08 7.34 -6.97
C VAL A 216 -15.24 7.04 -8.21
N LEU A 217 -15.52 7.77 -9.30
CA LEU A 217 -14.80 7.65 -10.57
C LEU A 217 -14.31 9.01 -11.06
N ASP A 218 -13.12 9.05 -11.64
CA ASP A 218 -12.58 10.22 -12.33
C ASP A 218 -11.86 9.89 -13.64
N GLN A 219 -11.29 10.92 -14.26
CA GLN A 219 -10.54 10.83 -15.51
C GLN A 219 -9.32 9.88 -15.45
N THR A 220 -8.83 9.51 -14.26
CA THR A 220 -7.75 8.53 -14.12
C THR A 220 -8.25 7.09 -14.19
N ASP A 221 -9.53 6.86 -13.91
CA ASP A 221 -10.19 5.55 -14.01
C ASP A 221 -10.74 5.31 -15.42
N THR A 222 -11.42 6.30 -15.99
CA THR A 222 -12.13 6.19 -17.28
C THR A 222 -12.30 7.56 -17.95
N ALA A 223 -12.40 7.57 -19.28
CA ALA A 223 -12.63 8.79 -20.06
C ALA A 223 -14.01 9.42 -19.79
N ASP A 224 -15.04 8.63 -19.46
CA ASP A 224 -16.41 9.10 -19.17
C ASP A 224 -16.91 8.52 -17.85
N HIS A 225 -16.39 9.06 -16.75
CA HIS A 225 -16.76 8.66 -15.40
C HIS A 225 -18.25 8.85 -15.11
N ALA A 226 -18.90 9.85 -15.70
CA ALA A 226 -20.32 10.08 -15.49
C ALA A 226 -21.19 8.96 -16.08
N ARG A 227 -20.88 8.49 -17.29
CA ARG A 227 -21.55 7.34 -17.91
C ARG A 227 -21.25 6.06 -17.17
N ASP A 228 -20.00 5.83 -16.80
CA ASP A 228 -19.61 4.58 -16.15
C ASP A 228 -20.19 4.47 -14.73
N ILE A 229 -20.35 5.59 -13.99
CA ILE A 229 -21.14 5.63 -12.75
C ILE A 229 -22.58 5.19 -12.98
N ARG A 230 -23.25 5.65 -14.06
CA ARG A 230 -24.63 5.23 -14.37
C ARG A 230 -24.71 3.73 -14.68
N LYS A 231 -23.74 3.21 -15.42
CA LYS A 231 -23.65 1.76 -15.72
C LYS A 231 -23.43 0.95 -14.45
N THR A 232 -22.51 1.38 -13.58
CA THR A 232 -22.25 0.73 -12.29
C THR A 232 -23.50 0.76 -11.42
N LEU A 233 -24.18 1.90 -11.29
CA LEU A 233 -25.44 2.00 -10.53
C LEU A 233 -26.52 1.05 -11.06
N ALA A 234 -26.70 0.96 -12.38
CA ALA A 234 -27.68 0.04 -12.97
C ALA A 234 -27.38 -1.42 -12.63
N ARG A 235 -26.09 -1.81 -12.63
CA ARG A 235 -25.65 -3.13 -12.18
C ARG A 235 -25.93 -3.36 -10.69
N LEU A 236 -25.62 -2.39 -9.83
CA LEU A 236 -25.87 -2.49 -8.38
C LEU A 236 -27.36 -2.71 -8.09
N LYS A 237 -28.23 -1.95 -8.78
CA LYS A 237 -29.69 -2.10 -8.67
C LYS A 237 -30.19 -3.47 -9.14
N SER A 238 -29.61 -4.01 -10.21
CA SER A 238 -29.99 -5.31 -10.78
C SER A 238 -29.52 -6.48 -9.92
N ALA A 239 -28.28 -6.43 -9.41
CA ALA A 239 -27.70 -7.52 -8.62
C ALA A 239 -28.26 -7.60 -7.19
N GLY A 240 -28.44 -6.44 -6.55
CA GLY A 240 -28.82 -6.34 -5.15
C GLY A 240 -27.69 -6.67 -4.17
N PRO A 241 -27.80 -6.23 -2.89
CA PRO A 241 -26.71 -6.28 -1.91
C PRO A 241 -26.24 -7.70 -1.59
N ASP A 242 -27.15 -8.67 -1.50
CA ASP A 242 -26.80 -10.05 -1.15
C ASP A 242 -25.96 -10.74 -2.23
N ALA A 243 -26.27 -10.51 -3.50
CA ALA A 243 -25.48 -11.06 -4.61
C ALA A 243 -24.10 -10.42 -4.64
N LEU A 244 -24.02 -9.09 -4.49
CA LEU A 244 -22.76 -8.36 -4.45
C LEU A 244 -21.85 -8.85 -3.30
N LEU A 245 -22.41 -9.04 -2.11
CA LEU A 245 -21.67 -9.55 -0.96
C LEU A 245 -21.20 -11.00 -1.18
N ARG A 246 -22.04 -11.87 -1.76
CA ARG A 246 -21.63 -13.25 -2.08
C ARG A 246 -20.48 -13.27 -3.09
N ASP A 247 -20.56 -12.49 -4.15
CA ASP A 247 -19.54 -12.41 -5.20
C ASP A 247 -18.23 -11.82 -4.65
N HIS A 248 -18.31 -10.77 -3.83
CA HIS A 248 -17.17 -10.20 -3.11
C HIS A 248 -16.47 -11.24 -2.25
N ARG A 249 -17.21 -11.90 -1.36
CA ARG A 249 -16.66 -12.96 -0.49
C ARG A 249 -16.07 -14.11 -1.30
N LYS A 250 -16.69 -14.48 -2.43
CA LYS A 250 -16.17 -15.52 -3.33
C LYS A 250 -14.83 -15.13 -3.95
N ARG A 251 -14.67 -13.89 -4.42
CA ARG A 251 -13.40 -13.39 -4.98
C ARG A 251 -12.29 -13.38 -3.93
N TRP A 252 -12.56 -12.89 -2.72
CA TRP A 252 -11.57 -12.86 -1.64
C TRP A 252 -11.25 -14.24 -1.06
N ARG A 253 -12.22 -15.16 -1.02
CA ARG A 253 -11.93 -16.57 -0.71
C ARG A 253 -11.10 -17.25 -1.78
N GLY A 254 -11.40 -17.01 -3.06
CA GLY A 254 -10.59 -17.52 -4.18
C GLY A 254 -9.17 -16.96 -4.19
N PHE A 255 -8.99 -15.75 -3.67
CA PHE A 255 -7.68 -15.27 -3.23
C PHE A 255 -7.20 -16.12 -2.07
N SER A 256 -7.63 -15.88 -0.83
CA SER A 256 -7.06 -16.53 0.37
C SER A 256 -6.88 -18.06 0.29
N SER A 257 -7.70 -18.81 -0.45
CA SER A 257 -7.61 -20.28 -0.54
C SER A 257 -6.39 -20.87 -1.25
N ARG A 258 -5.59 -20.10 -2.04
CA ARG A 258 -4.39 -20.70 -2.69
C ARG A 258 -3.21 -20.96 -1.75
N SER A 259 -3.28 -20.43 -0.54
CA SER A 259 -2.34 -20.68 0.55
C SER A 259 -3.14 -20.71 1.83
N ALA A 260 -3.39 -21.92 2.34
CA ALA A 260 -3.92 -22.11 3.67
C ALA A 260 -2.75 -22.45 4.59
N LEU A 261 -2.52 -21.60 5.57
CA LEU A 261 -1.57 -21.84 6.65
C LEU A 261 -2.39 -22.13 7.90
N THR A 262 -2.01 -23.15 8.66
CA THR A 262 -2.58 -23.40 10.00
C THR A 262 -1.48 -23.25 11.02
N LEU A 263 -1.55 -22.18 11.83
CA LEU A 263 -0.56 -21.92 12.88
C LEU A 263 -1.11 -22.27 14.27
N PRO A 264 -0.28 -22.76 15.19
CA PRO A 264 -0.71 -23.00 16.58
C PRO A 264 -1.22 -21.75 17.30
N ASP A 265 -0.69 -20.56 17.00
CA ASP A 265 -1.22 -19.29 17.51
C ASP A 265 -2.20 -18.67 16.49
N PRO A 266 -3.51 -18.61 16.79
CA PRO A 266 -4.50 -18.06 15.87
C PRO A 266 -4.32 -16.55 15.62
N ARG A 267 -3.61 -15.82 16.48
CA ARG A 267 -3.29 -14.40 16.25
C ARG A 267 -2.21 -14.23 15.18
N LEU A 268 -1.24 -15.13 15.14
CA LEU A 268 -0.22 -15.15 14.09
C LEU A 268 -0.83 -15.57 12.75
N GLU A 269 -1.75 -16.54 12.76
CA GLU A 269 -2.50 -16.92 11.55
C GLU A 269 -3.30 -15.73 11.01
N TYR A 270 -4.06 -15.05 11.86
CA TYR A 270 -4.80 -13.84 11.49
C TYR A 270 -3.86 -12.73 10.95
N LEU A 271 -2.71 -12.51 11.58
CA LEU A 271 -1.74 -11.51 11.13
C LEU A 271 -1.17 -11.85 9.74
N HIS A 272 -0.86 -13.12 9.48
CA HIS A 272 -0.42 -13.58 8.16
C HIS A 272 -1.52 -13.33 7.10
N GLU A 273 -2.77 -13.68 7.40
CA GLU A 273 -3.90 -13.45 6.49
C GLU A 273 -4.16 -11.96 6.22
N LEU A 274 -4.09 -11.14 7.28
CA LEU A 274 -4.21 -9.70 7.18
C LEU A 274 -3.08 -9.10 6.33
N SER A 275 -1.86 -9.63 6.44
CA SER A 275 -0.71 -9.20 5.64
C SER A 275 -0.94 -9.44 4.15
N LEU A 276 -1.43 -10.63 3.78
CA LEU A 276 -1.79 -10.94 2.39
C LEU A 276 -2.93 -10.08 1.87
N TYR A 277 -3.93 -9.81 2.72
CA TYR A 277 -4.98 -8.84 2.40
C TYR A 277 -4.39 -7.46 2.09
N LEU A 278 -3.50 -6.94 2.94
CA LEU A 278 -2.90 -5.61 2.75
C LEU A 278 -2.08 -5.54 1.46
N ILE A 279 -1.30 -6.58 1.14
CA ILE A 279 -0.55 -6.65 -0.13
C ILE A 279 -1.50 -6.53 -1.32
N ARG A 280 -2.57 -7.33 -1.34
CA ARG A 280 -3.57 -7.29 -2.42
C ARG A 280 -4.33 -5.97 -2.47
N ALA A 281 -4.67 -5.40 -1.32
CA ALA A 281 -5.37 -4.12 -1.20
C ALA A 281 -4.54 -2.94 -1.73
N HIS A 282 -3.22 -3.09 -1.84
CA HIS A 282 -2.30 -2.07 -2.36
C HIS A 282 -1.72 -2.40 -3.75
N GLN A 283 -1.98 -3.59 -4.30
CA GLN A 283 -1.51 -3.97 -5.63
C GLN A 283 -2.40 -3.36 -6.72
N HIS A 284 -1.89 -2.36 -7.42
CA HIS A 284 -2.66 -1.63 -8.44
C HIS A 284 -3.12 -2.57 -9.57
N PRO A 285 -4.43 -2.65 -9.90
CA PRO A 285 -4.94 -3.68 -10.80
C PRO A 285 -4.47 -3.55 -12.25
N ARG A 286 -4.15 -2.33 -12.71
CA ARG A 286 -3.70 -2.09 -14.09
C ARG A 286 -2.19 -2.22 -14.29
N THR A 287 -1.42 -1.86 -13.27
CA THR A 287 0.05 -1.80 -13.38
C THR A 287 0.74 -2.84 -12.52
N GLY A 288 0.06 -3.51 -11.59
CA GLY A 288 0.64 -4.55 -10.73
C GLY A 288 1.63 -4.05 -9.67
N LEU A 289 2.04 -2.78 -9.74
CA LEU A 289 2.86 -2.13 -8.71
C LEU A 289 2.13 -2.08 -7.37
N ILE A 290 2.87 -2.28 -6.28
CA ILE A 290 2.35 -2.33 -4.91
C ILE A 290 2.71 -1.04 -4.19
N SER A 291 1.72 -0.28 -3.73
CA SER A 291 1.99 0.95 -2.98
C SER A 291 2.30 0.69 -1.50
N LEU A 292 3.13 1.55 -0.90
CA LEU A 292 3.50 1.53 0.52
C LEU A 292 2.42 2.14 1.42
N GLY A 293 1.20 2.25 0.94
CA GLY A 293 0.11 2.98 1.58
C GLY A 293 -0.71 3.77 0.57
N ASN A 294 -2.01 3.90 0.83
CA ASN A 294 -2.94 4.67 0.00
C ASN A 294 -3.69 5.73 0.82
N TYR A 295 -2.99 6.41 1.74
CA TYR A 295 -3.48 7.56 2.51
C TYR A 295 -2.30 8.51 2.83
N PRO A 296 -2.53 9.82 3.04
CA PRO A 296 -1.48 10.84 3.05
C PRO A 296 -0.45 10.70 4.18
N LEU A 297 -0.81 10.11 5.32
CA LEU A 297 0.12 9.98 6.44
C LEU A 297 1.14 8.85 6.28
N LEU A 298 0.88 7.89 5.40
CA LEU A 298 1.80 6.79 5.14
C LEU A 298 2.55 7.07 3.84
N TRP A 299 3.73 7.65 3.97
CA TRP A 299 4.61 8.03 2.84
C TRP A 299 3.92 8.90 1.78
N ALA A 300 3.05 9.82 2.20
CA ALA A 300 2.27 10.67 1.30
C ALA A 300 1.27 9.91 0.40
N GLY A 301 1.11 8.60 0.59
CA GLY A 301 0.22 7.70 -0.13
C GLY A 301 0.57 7.50 -1.61
N GLY A 302 0.13 6.38 -2.19
CA GLY A 302 0.30 6.05 -3.60
C GLY A 302 1.76 5.91 -4.08
N VAL A 303 2.71 5.81 -3.14
CA VAL A 303 4.14 5.62 -3.43
C VAL A 303 4.42 4.14 -3.64
N THR A 304 5.15 3.80 -4.70
CA THR A 304 5.79 2.50 -4.89
C THR A 304 7.30 2.67 -4.76
N ASN A 305 7.95 1.71 -4.12
CA ASN A 305 9.41 1.63 -3.98
C ASN A 305 9.83 0.18 -4.27
N SER A 306 10.79 -0.04 -5.17
CA SER A 306 11.20 -1.39 -5.55
C SER A 306 12.03 -2.11 -4.49
N TRP A 307 12.70 -1.37 -3.61
CA TRP A 307 13.36 -1.96 -2.45
C TRP A 307 12.32 -2.50 -1.46
N ASP A 308 11.29 -1.74 -1.16
CA ASP A 308 10.24 -2.18 -0.24
C ASP A 308 9.32 -3.25 -0.88
N ALA A 309 9.16 -3.26 -2.21
CA ALA A 309 8.31 -4.22 -2.92
C ALA A 309 8.87 -5.66 -2.96
N ILE A 310 10.17 -5.85 -2.69
CA ILE A 310 10.75 -7.20 -2.65
C ILE A 310 10.18 -8.05 -1.50
N PHE A 311 9.79 -7.42 -0.40
CA PHE A 311 9.20 -8.10 0.75
C PHE A 311 7.80 -8.65 0.44
N PRO A 312 6.83 -7.86 -0.05
CA PRO A 312 5.55 -8.40 -0.48
C PRO A 312 5.71 -9.33 -1.69
N HIS A 313 6.67 -9.13 -2.59
CA HIS A 313 6.96 -10.10 -3.67
C HIS A 313 7.31 -11.48 -3.10
N LYS A 314 8.24 -11.55 -2.13
CA LYS A 314 8.60 -12.80 -1.46
C LYS A 314 7.41 -13.41 -0.70
N ALA A 315 6.62 -12.61 -0.01
CA ALA A 315 5.41 -13.08 0.65
C ALA A 315 4.40 -13.67 -0.34
N LEU A 316 4.24 -13.06 -1.52
CA LEU A 316 3.41 -13.58 -2.60
C LEU A 316 3.95 -14.92 -3.12
N LEU A 317 5.26 -15.05 -3.36
CA LEU A 317 5.86 -16.33 -3.75
C LEU A 317 5.68 -17.42 -2.68
N ALA A 318 5.99 -17.13 -1.42
CA ALA A 318 5.81 -18.06 -0.30
C ALA A 318 4.36 -18.52 -0.15
N ALA A 319 3.42 -17.61 -0.39
CA ALA A 319 1.98 -17.88 -0.36
C ALA A 319 1.43 -18.46 -1.70
N ASN A 320 2.29 -18.92 -2.61
CA ASN A 320 1.93 -19.48 -3.92
C ASN A 320 1.00 -18.55 -4.76
N ARG A 321 1.28 -17.25 -4.71
CA ARG A 321 0.56 -16.16 -5.41
C ARG A 321 1.30 -15.75 -6.67
N LEU A 322 1.61 -16.72 -7.51
CA LEU A 322 2.46 -16.51 -8.70
C LEU A 322 1.89 -15.46 -9.65
N ALA A 323 0.56 -15.39 -9.82
CA ALA A 323 -0.07 -14.39 -10.66
C ALA A 323 0.12 -12.97 -10.12
N GLU A 324 -0.05 -12.77 -8.82
CA GLU A 324 0.19 -11.49 -8.14
C GLU A 324 1.69 -11.12 -8.12
N ALA A 325 2.58 -12.08 -7.86
CA ALA A 325 4.03 -11.88 -7.89
C ALA A 325 4.48 -11.46 -9.31
N LYS A 326 4.02 -12.16 -10.34
CA LYS A 326 4.28 -11.82 -11.74
C LYS A 326 3.73 -10.44 -12.11
N ARG A 327 2.53 -10.07 -11.65
CA ARG A 327 1.94 -8.75 -11.93
C ARG A 327 2.83 -7.60 -11.45
N LEU A 328 3.51 -7.75 -10.32
CA LEU A 328 4.47 -6.73 -9.85
C LEU A 328 5.60 -6.53 -10.87
N ILE A 329 6.16 -7.62 -11.38
CA ILE A 329 7.21 -7.58 -12.41
C ILE A 329 6.69 -6.99 -13.72
N ASP A 330 5.47 -7.37 -14.14
CA ASP A 330 4.80 -6.76 -15.30
C ASP A 330 4.70 -5.23 -15.14
N GLY A 331 4.50 -4.75 -13.91
CA GLY A 331 4.52 -3.32 -13.60
C GLY A 331 5.85 -2.63 -13.82
N TYR A 332 6.95 -3.27 -13.42
CA TYR A 332 8.28 -2.75 -13.73
C TYR A 332 8.54 -2.74 -15.23
N GLU A 333 8.08 -3.75 -15.96
CA GLU A 333 8.21 -3.80 -17.42
C GLU A 333 7.41 -2.67 -18.10
N LEU A 334 6.18 -2.40 -17.65
CA LEU A 334 5.39 -1.25 -18.09
C LEU A 334 6.08 0.10 -17.80
N ALA A 335 6.79 0.20 -16.68
CA ALA A 335 7.53 1.41 -16.27
C ALA A 335 8.93 1.51 -16.91
N ARG A 336 9.44 0.45 -17.55
CA ARG A 336 10.80 0.39 -18.11
C ARG A 336 11.12 1.50 -19.12
N PRO A 337 10.22 1.93 -20.03
CA PRO A 337 10.48 3.05 -20.93
C PRO A 337 10.83 4.34 -20.17
N GLN A 338 10.14 4.63 -19.07
CA GLN A 338 10.42 5.80 -18.24
C GLN A 338 11.75 5.64 -17.50
N ALA A 339 12.04 4.45 -16.97
CA ALA A 339 13.33 4.14 -16.33
C ALA A 339 14.52 4.30 -17.30
N ARG A 340 14.35 3.96 -18.59
CA ARG A 340 15.37 4.21 -19.64
C ARG A 340 15.58 5.70 -19.91
N THR A 341 14.53 6.51 -19.81
CA THR A 341 14.67 7.97 -19.90
C THR A 341 15.50 8.52 -18.74
N TYR A 342 15.28 8.04 -17.52
CA TYR A 342 16.10 8.43 -16.36
C TYR A 342 17.55 7.99 -16.47
N ALA A 343 17.83 6.78 -16.98
CA ALA A 343 19.21 6.35 -17.24
C ALA A 343 19.91 7.26 -18.27
N ARG A 344 19.22 7.63 -19.36
CA ARG A 344 19.74 8.56 -20.37
C ARG A 344 20.01 9.95 -19.82
N GLN A 345 19.15 10.47 -18.94
CA GLN A 345 19.39 11.76 -18.28
C GLN A 345 20.68 11.76 -17.45
N LEU A 346 21.08 10.61 -16.89
CA LEU A 346 22.34 10.44 -16.15
C LEU A 346 23.54 10.12 -17.06
N ASP A 347 23.37 10.19 -18.39
CA ASP A 347 24.36 9.75 -19.37
C ASP A 347 24.81 8.29 -19.15
N LYS A 348 23.86 7.42 -18.76
CA LYS A 348 24.09 5.98 -18.54
C LYS A 348 23.24 5.12 -19.48
N PRO A 349 23.74 3.94 -19.88
CA PRO A 349 22.93 2.94 -20.57
C PRO A 349 21.93 2.29 -19.61
N GLY A 350 21.03 1.48 -20.18
CA GLY A 350 20.14 0.63 -19.39
C GLY A 350 18.89 1.34 -18.88
N ALA A 351 18.38 0.89 -17.73
CA ALA A 351 17.17 1.39 -17.09
C ALA A 351 17.44 1.73 -15.61
N CYS A 352 17.03 2.93 -15.19
CA CYS A 352 17.13 3.44 -13.83
C CYS A 352 15.75 3.72 -13.26
N PHE A 353 15.23 2.79 -12.46
CA PHE A 353 14.01 2.98 -11.69
C PHE A 353 14.25 3.95 -10.52
N PRO A 354 13.35 4.94 -10.32
CA PRO A 354 13.45 5.88 -9.20
C PRO A 354 13.36 5.19 -7.84
N TRP A 355 13.84 5.87 -6.79
CA TRP A 355 13.67 5.41 -5.41
C TRP A 355 12.19 5.37 -5.02
N PHE A 356 11.50 6.51 -5.09
CA PHE A 356 10.05 6.58 -5.01
C PHE A 356 9.43 6.89 -6.36
N MET A 357 8.45 6.09 -6.75
CA MET A 357 7.67 6.30 -7.95
C MET A 357 6.17 6.20 -7.68
N ASN A 358 5.36 6.78 -8.56
CA ASN A 358 3.92 6.54 -8.52
C ASN A 358 3.57 5.22 -9.23
N HIS A 359 2.28 4.90 -9.28
CA HIS A 359 1.76 3.70 -9.96
C HIS A 359 2.07 3.61 -11.47
N ARG A 360 2.59 4.67 -12.11
CA ARG A 360 3.03 4.70 -13.52
C ARG A 360 4.55 4.55 -13.70
N GLY A 361 5.31 4.48 -12.61
CA GLY A 361 6.78 4.44 -12.67
C GLY A 361 7.45 5.81 -12.81
N GLU A 362 6.71 6.90 -12.67
CA GLU A 362 7.26 8.25 -12.68
C GLU A 362 7.87 8.58 -11.31
N SER A 363 9.04 9.20 -11.29
CA SER A 363 9.72 9.62 -10.07
C SER A 363 8.89 10.63 -9.27
N LEU A 364 8.82 10.39 -7.96
CA LEU A 364 8.24 11.31 -6.98
C LEU A 364 9.31 12.17 -6.29
N ASN A 365 10.59 11.88 -6.53
CA ASN A 365 11.71 12.61 -5.95
C ASN A 365 12.23 13.73 -6.87
N TYR A 366 12.08 13.58 -8.20
CA TYR A 366 12.71 14.46 -9.19
C TYR A 366 11.93 14.50 -10.50
N ALA A 367 12.09 15.59 -11.27
CA ALA A 367 11.63 15.63 -12.66
C ALA A 367 12.73 15.12 -13.61
N ASP A 368 13.97 15.45 -13.30
CA ASP A 368 15.18 15.01 -13.99
C ASP A 368 16.09 14.23 -13.03
N ALA A 369 16.55 13.04 -13.43
CA ALA A 369 17.36 12.17 -12.59
C ALA A 369 18.69 12.81 -12.14
N ARG A 370 19.19 13.83 -12.86
CA ARG A 370 20.38 14.61 -12.48
C ARG A 370 20.19 15.47 -11.25
N GLU A 371 18.95 15.73 -10.82
CA GLU A 371 18.67 16.43 -9.56
C GLU A 371 19.16 15.61 -8.35
N TYR A 372 19.14 14.28 -8.44
CA TYR A 372 19.58 13.36 -7.39
C TYR A 372 20.36 12.16 -7.98
N PRO A 373 21.58 12.39 -8.51
CA PRO A 373 22.32 11.35 -9.22
C PRO A 373 22.71 10.17 -8.31
N ASP A 374 22.94 10.43 -7.02
CA ASP A 374 23.42 9.47 -6.02
C ASP A 374 22.29 8.83 -5.18
N ILE A 375 21.02 9.02 -5.57
CA ILE A 375 19.90 8.40 -4.86
C ILE A 375 19.99 6.87 -4.95
N GLN A 376 19.82 6.20 -3.81
CA GLN A 376 19.91 4.75 -3.55
C GLN A 376 19.63 3.86 -4.77
N LYS A 377 20.67 3.49 -5.54
CA LYS A 377 20.53 2.75 -6.81
C LYS A 377 20.40 1.24 -6.61
N PHE A 378 20.65 0.71 -5.40
CA PHE A 378 20.49 -0.72 -5.11
C PHE A 378 19.05 -1.22 -5.30
N ASN A 379 18.05 -0.33 -5.21
CA ASN A 379 16.64 -0.64 -5.44
C ASN A 379 16.39 -1.24 -6.83
N ASN A 380 17.22 -0.91 -7.82
CA ASN A 380 17.16 -1.48 -9.15
C ASN A 380 17.56 -2.95 -9.13
N GLY A 381 18.60 -3.30 -8.34
CA GLY A 381 19.02 -4.69 -8.18
C GLY A 381 17.95 -5.56 -7.52
N ALA A 382 17.10 -5.00 -6.65
CA ALA A 382 15.96 -5.69 -6.05
C ALA A 382 14.97 -6.20 -7.12
N ILE A 383 14.70 -5.41 -8.17
CA ILE A 383 13.82 -5.81 -9.28
C ILE A 383 14.39 -7.04 -10.00
N VAL A 384 15.70 -7.07 -10.24
CA VAL A 384 16.34 -8.25 -10.87
C VAL A 384 16.22 -9.48 -9.98
N MET A 385 16.37 -9.31 -8.66
CA MET A 385 16.17 -10.39 -7.70
C MET A 385 14.73 -10.91 -7.72
N GLU A 386 13.72 -10.04 -7.79
CA GLU A 386 12.31 -10.45 -7.89
C GLU A 386 12.05 -11.31 -9.14
N VAL A 387 12.54 -10.88 -10.30
CA VAL A 387 12.42 -11.67 -11.55
C VAL A 387 13.06 -13.05 -11.39
N PHE A 388 14.28 -13.08 -10.83
CA PHE A 388 15.01 -14.33 -10.68
C PHE A 388 14.41 -15.24 -9.61
N ASP A 389 13.88 -14.69 -8.52
CA ASP A 389 13.15 -15.43 -7.49
C ASP A 389 11.88 -16.08 -8.07
N LEU A 390 11.14 -15.39 -8.95
CA LEU A 390 10.00 -15.98 -9.65
C LEU A 390 10.43 -17.16 -10.54
N TYR A 391 11.54 -17.02 -11.27
CA TYR A 391 12.12 -18.11 -12.04
C TYR A 391 12.54 -19.28 -11.14
N LEU A 392 13.28 -19.04 -10.07
CA LEU A 392 13.72 -20.09 -9.15
C LEU A 392 12.54 -20.82 -8.50
N HIS A 393 11.46 -20.11 -8.19
CA HIS A 393 10.26 -20.69 -7.61
C HIS A 393 9.47 -21.56 -8.61
N THR A 394 9.45 -21.19 -9.88
CA THR A 394 8.63 -21.86 -10.91
C THR A 394 9.40 -22.87 -11.75
N GLY A 395 10.72 -22.71 -11.86
CA GLY A 395 11.58 -23.42 -12.80
C GLY A 395 11.32 -23.08 -14.27
N ASP A 396 10.45 -22.11 -14.58
CA ASP A 396 9.96 -21.84 -15.95
C ASP A 396 10.90 -20.89 -16.72
N PRO A 397 11.64 -21.37 -17.74
CA PRO A 397 12.52 -20.52 -18.54
C PRO A 397 11.78 -19.37 -19.25
N ALA A 398 10.46 -19.49 -19.48
CA ALA A 398 9.67 -18.42 -20.09
C ALA A 398 9.64 -17.15 -19.22
N VAL A 399 9.80 -17.26 -17.90
CA VAL A 399 9.96 -16.09 -17.02
C VAL A 399 11.20 -15.29 -17.43
N LEU A 400 12.33 -15.97 -17.62
CA LEU A 400 13.59 -15.34 -17.99
C LEU A 400 13.53 -14.77 -19.42
N GLU A 401 12.88 -15.48 -20.33
CA GLU A 401 12.66 -15.02 -21.71
C GLU A 401 11.86 -13.71 -21.73
N ASN A 402 10.72 -13.67 -21.02
CA ASN A 402 9.82 -12.52 -21.00
C ASN A 402 10.45 -11.27 -20.37
N TYR A 403 11.33 -11.44 -19.38
CA TYR A 403 11.92 -10.33 -18.61
C TYR A 403 13.42 -10.14 -18.87
N TRP A 404 13.95 -10.74 -19.93
CA TRP A 404 15.36 -10.65 -20.30
C TRP A 404 15.85 -9.20 -20.39
N ASP A 405 15.09 -8.36 -21.11
CA ASP A 405 15.43 -6.96 -21.33
C ASP A 405 15.42 -6.16 -20.03
N LEU A 406 14.48 -6.44 -19.12
CA LEU A 406 14.41 -5.82 -17.80
C LEU A 406 15.68 -6.12 -17.00
N ILE A 407 16.03 -7.40 -16.87
CA ILE A 407 17.24 -7.85 -16.16
C ILE A 407 18.47 -7.19 -16.77
N LYS A 408 18.64 -7.31 -18.09
CA LYS A 408 19.83 -6.82 -18.79
C LYS A 408 19.95 -5.29 -18.68
N ASN A 409 18.87 -4.55 -18.92
CA ASN A 409 18.90 -3.08 -18.87
C ASN A 409 19.23 -2.57 -17.46
N ILE A 410 18.75 -3.24 -16.41
CA ILE A 410 19.12 -2.85 -15.05
C ILE A 410 20.60 -3.16 -14.78
N CYS A 411 21.10 -4.33 -15.18
CA CYS A 411 22.51 -4.68 -15.04
C CYS A 411 23.44 -3.71 -15.80
N ASP A 412 23.07 -3.30 -17.02
CA ASP A 412 23.79 -2.29 -17.80
C ASP A 412 23.91 -0.97 -17.04
N PHE A 413 22.80 -0.52 -16.45
CA PHE A 413 22.76 0.70 -15.66
C PHE A 413 23.63 0.58 -14.40
N LEU A 414 23.48 -0.49 -13.61
CA LEU A 414 24.22 -0.68 -12.37
C LEU A 414 25.74 -0.69 -12.62
N LEU A 415 26.21 -1.42 -13.64
CA LEU A 415 27.62 -1.45 -13.98
C LEU A 415 28.16 -0.07 -14.37
N ALA A 416 27.44 0.67 -15.21
CA ALA A 416 27.88 1.98 -15.70
C ALA A 416 27.78 3.09 -14.64
N ALA A 417 26.77 3.02 -13.78
CA ALA A 417 26.49 4.05 -12.79
C ALA A 417 27.38 3.87 -11.56
N ILE A 418 27.33 2.68 -10.93
CA ILE A 418 27.77 2.52 -9.55
C ILE A 418 28.98 1.60 -9.35
N VAL A 419 29.42 0.84 -10.35
CA VAL A 419 30.58 -0.06 -10.19
C VAL A 419 31.88 0.61 -10.66
N ARG A 420 32.97 0.43 -9.91
CA ARG A 420 34.32 0.83 -10.31
C ARG A 420 35.29 -0.35 -10.14
N GLU A 421 35.96 -0.73 -11.22
CA GLU A 421 37.03 -1.74 -11.21
C GLU A 421 38.33 -1.11 -10.67
N ARG A 422 39.05 -1.83 -9.80
CA ARG A 422 40.37 -1.47 -9.26
C ARG A 422 41.28 -2.69 -9.26
N GLY A 423 42.17 -2.77 -10.25
CA GLY A 423 43.02 -3.95 -10.45
C GLY A 423 42.20 -5.24 -10.54
N ASN A 424 42.44 -6.17 -9.62
CA ASN A 424 41.73 -7.44 -9.55
C ASN A 424 40.44 -7.40 -8.70
N THR A 425 40.01 -6.25 -8.22
CA THR A 425 38.78 -6.07 -7.43
C THR A 425 37.83 -5.08 -8.11
N ALA A 426 36.58 -5.06 -7.68
CA ALA A 426 35.63 -4.02 -8.02
C ALA A 426 34.84 -3.65 -6.77
N CYS A 427 34.46 -2.38 -6.65
CA CYS A 427 33.66 -1.87 -5.54
C CYS A 427 32.50 -1.04 -6.07
N VAL A 428 31.48 -0.87 -5.23
CA VAL A 428 30.45 0.13 -5.50
C VAL A 428 30.96 1.50 -5.05
N VAL A 429 30.67 2.54 -5.83
CA VAL A 429 30.99 3.94 -5.51
C VAL A 429 30.32 4.38 -4.20
N GLU A 430 30.76 5.53 -3.69
CA GLU A 430 30.11 6.17 -2.56
C GLU A 430 28.66 6.54 -2.88
N GLY A 431 27.73 6.16 -2.00
CA GLY A 431 26.30 6.41 -2.18
C GLY A 431 25.52 6.13 -0.88
N ARG A 432 24.25 6.51 -0.85
CA ARG A 432 23.33 6.13 0.25
C ARG A 432 22.89 4.68 0.07
N GLY A 433 23.18 3.81 1.04
CA GLY A 433 22.79 2.40 1.05
C GLY A 433 21.42 2.17 1.68
N ALA A 434 21.19 0.97 2.21
CA ALA A 434 19.98 0.66 3.00
C ALA A 434 19.91 1.44 4.33
N ASP A 435 21.03 2.03 4.77
CA ASP A 435 21.01 3.08 5.79
C ASP A 435 21.04 4.42 5.06
N GLU A 436 19.89 5.09 5.08
CA GLU A 436 19.64 6.33 4.36
C GLU A 436 20.39 7.54 4.92
N SER A 437 20.88 7.44 6.16
CA SER A 437 21.42 8.58 6.89
C SER A 437 22.81 9.01 6.43
N ILE A 438 23.59 8.12 5.80
CA ILE A 438 24.98 8.40 5.43
C ILE A 438 25.39 7.81 4.08
N HIS A 439 26.31 8.50 3.41
CA HIS A 439 26.97 7.97 2.22
C HIS A 439 28.13 7.07 2.64
N ARG A 440 28.28 5.94 1.96
CA ARG A 440 29.29 4.93 2.25
C ARG A 440 29.94 4.44 0.97
N LYS A 441 31.26 4.31 0.99
CA LYS A 441 32.00 3.58 -0.05
C LYS A 441 31.81 2.09 0.15
N ASN A 442 31.58 1.38 -0.96
CA ASN A 442 31.41 -0.07 -0.95
C ASN A 442 30.36 -0.55 0.08
N ASP A 443 29.20 0.12 0.11
CA ASP A 443 28.07 -0.27 0.94
C ASP A 443 27.66 -1.72 0.64
N THR A 444 27.55 -2.54 1.69
CA THR A 444 27.33 -3.99 1.55
C THR A 444 26.04 -4.29 0.82
N PHE A 445 24.99 -3.52 1.09
CA PHE A 445 23.69 -3.78 0.49
C PHE A 445 23.75 -3.58 -1.03
N HIS A 446 24.31 -2.45 -1.48
CA HIS A 446 24.54 -2.23 -2.90
C HIS A 446 25.42 -3.29 -3.57
N VAL A 447 26.51 -3.69 -2.91
CA VAL A 447 27.43 -4.69 -3.47
C VAL A 447 26.70 -6.02 -3.65
N LEU A 448 25.94 -6.46 -2.65
CA LEU A 448 25.22 -7.73 -2.68
C LEU A 448 24.10 -7.75 -3.73
N THR A 449 23.28 -6.70 -3.80
CA THR A 449 22.22 -6.64 -4.82
C THR A 449 22.83 -6.62 -6.21
N THR A 450 23.92 -5.88 -6.43
CA THR A 450 24.62 -5.84 -7.72
C THR A 450 25.21 -7.21 -8.10
N ILE A 451 25.86 -7.90 -7.14
CA ILE A 451 26.36 -9.26 -7.34
C ILE A 451 25.21 -10.18 -7.75
N LYS A 452 24.08 -10.15 -7.03
CA LYS A 452 22.93 -11.00 -7.34
C LYS A 452 22.30 -10.68 -8.69
N SER A 453 22.24 -9.42 -9.09
CA SER A 453 21.75 -9.05 -10.42
C SER A 453 22.64 -9.63 -11.53
N LEU A 454 23.97 -9.58 -11.36
CA LEU A 454 24.92 -10.16 -12.32
C LEU A 454 24.91 -11.69 -12.30
N GLU A 455 24.73 -12.32 -11.14
CA GLU A 455 24.49 -13.77 -11.02
C GLU A 455 23.23 -14.17 -11.78
N ALA A 456 22.12 -13.47 -11.54
CA ALA A 456 20.85 -13.70 -12.22
C ALA A 456 20.97 -13.54 -13.74
N LEU A 457 21.60 -12.47 -14.23
CA LEU A 457 21.82 -12.28 -15.67
C LEU A 457 22.69 -13.40 -16.26
N THR A 458 23.76 -13.80 -15.57
CA THR A 458 24.66 -14.85 -16.06
C THR A 458 23.97 -16.22 -16.08
N ALA A 459 23.18 -16.53 -15.05
CA ALA A 459 22.39 -17.76 -14.98
C ALA A 459 21.28 -17.76 -16.04
N ALA A 460 20.56 -16.65 -16.21
CA ALA A 460 19.53 -16.51 -17.22
C ALA A 460 20.09 -16.69 -18.64
N ALA A 461 21.27 -16.12 -18.90
CA ALA A 461 21.97 -16.28 -20.17
C ALA A 461 22.28 -17.76 -20.46
N ALA A 462 22.73 -18.51 -19.45
CA ALA A 462 23.01 -19.93 -19.60
C ALA A 462 21.73 -20.76 -19.84
N VAL A 463 20.65 -20.47 -19.12
CA VAL A 463 19.36 -21.16 -19.25
C VAL A 463 18.74 -20.94 -20.64
N LEU A 464 18.86 -19.71 -21.18
CA LEU A 464 18.29 -19.32 -22.48
C LEU A 464 19.26 -19.54 -23.65
N ASP A 465 20.45 -20.08 -23.41
CA ASP A 465 21.55 -20.17 -24.39
C ASP A 465 21.84 -18.85 -25.13
N ARG A 466 21.83 -17.74 -24.37
CA ARG A 466 22.06 -16.38 -24.91
C ARG A 466 23.48 -15.91 -24.67
N PRO A 467 24.16 -15.38 -25.70
CA PRO A 467 25.45 -14.74 -25.50
C PRO A 467 25.28 -13.46 -24.67
N ILE A 468 26.23 -13.23 -23.76
CA ILE A 468 26.32 -11.99 -22.96
C ILE A 468 27.75 -11.45 -23.00
N ASP A 469 27.89 -10.15 -22.78
CA ASP A 469 29.20 -9.49 -22.70
C ASP A 469 30.09 -10.18 -21.63
N PRO A 470 31.30 -10.66 -22.00
CA PRO A 470 32.25 -11.24 -21.04
C PRO A 470 32.56 -10.33 -19.84
N ALA A 471 32.37 -9.01 -19.97
CA ALA A 471 32.52 -8.04 -18.90
C ALA A 471 31.62 -8.34 -17.69
N TYR A 472 30.39 -8.85 -17.87
CA TYR A 472 29.51 -9.17 -16.73
C TYR A 472 30.14 -10.21 -15.82
N ARG A 473 30.65 -11.32 -16.38
CA ARG A 473 31.31 -12.40 -15.63
C ARG A 473 32.61 -11.91 -14.99
N ARG A 474 33.39 -11.10 -15.71
CA ARG A 474 34.63 -10.49 -15.20
C ARG A 474 34.35 -9.60 -13.98
N VAL A 475 33.39 -8.68 -14.11
CA VAL A 475 33.04 -7.72 -13.06
C VAL A 475 32.40 -8.42 -11.87
N LEU A 476 31.53 -9.41 -12.08
CA LEU A 476 30.98 -10.26 -11.02
C LEU A 476 32.10 -10.88 -10.17
N ALA A 477 33.09 -11.51 -10.81
CA ALA A 477 34.22 -12.10 -10.10
C ALA A 477 35.04 -11.06 -9.30
N LYS A 478 35.21 -9.85 -9.86
CA LYS A 478 35.90 -8.75 -9.18
C LYS A 478 35.09 -8.17 -8.01
N LEU A 479 33.77 -8.06 -8.13
CA LEU A 479 32.87 -7.62 -7.05
C LEU A 479 32.86 -8.63 -5.91
N LYS A 480 32.80 -9.93 -6.18
CA LYS A 480 32.93 -10.98 -5.14
C LYS A 480 34.25 -10.87 -4.38
N ARG A 481 35.35 -10.53 -5.06
CA ARG A 481 36.64 -10.26 -4.40
C ARG A 481 36.61 -8.96 -3.60
N GLY A 482 36.02 -7.90 -4.13
CA GLY A 482 35.88 -6.62 -3.44
C GLY A 482 34.99 -6.68 -2.19
N LEU A 483 33.93 -7.51 -2.21
CA LEU A 483 33.03 -7.74 -1.07
C LEU A 483 33.79 -8.28 0.16
N LYS A 484 34.92 -8.99 -0.03
CA LYS A 484 35.74 -9.48 1.08
C LYS A 484 36.23 -8.35 2.01
N ALA A 485 36.36 -7.12 1.50
CA ALA A 485 36.69 -5.95 2.30
C ALA A 485 35.59 -5.55 3.32
N ASN A 486 34.38 -6.08 3.15
CA ASN A 486 33.24 -5.83 4.04
C ASN A 486 33.12 -6.91 5.14
N PHE A 487 34.01 -7.90 5.17
CA PHE A 487 34.03 -8.92 6.21
C PHE A 487 35.06 -8.58 7.29
N ARG A 488 34.71 -8.87 8.55
CA ARG A 488 35.66 -8.99 9.66
C ARG A 488 35.57 -10.41 10.22
N GLY A 489 36.54 -11.25 9.87
CA GLY A 489 36.43 -12.69 10.11
C GLY A 489 35.26 -13.27 9.30
N LYS A 490 34.34 -13.96 9.97
CA LYS A 490 33.10 -14.49 9.35
C LYS A 490 31.93 -13.51 9.37
N THR A 491 32.07 -12.37 10.05
CA THR A 491 30.99 -11.39 10.21
C THR A 491 30.95 -10.46 9.00
N LEU A 492 29.81 -10.43 8.32
CA LEU A 492 29.55 -9.43 7.28
C LEU A 492 29.12 -8.11 7.92
N LEU A 493 29.81 -7.04 7.56
CA LEU A 493 29.58 -5.70 8.06
C LEU A 493 28.74 -4.88 7.08
N PRO A 494 28.13 -3.75 7.49
CA PRO A 494 27.27 -2.94 6.61
C PRO A 494 28.03 -2.23 5.46
N PHE A 495 29.35 -2.03 5.58
CA PHE A 495 30.20 -1.44 4.54
C PHE A 495 31.68 -1.73 4.82
N ALA A 496 32.55 -1.49 3.83
CA ALA A 496 34.00 -1.64 3.99
C ALA A 496 34.55 -0.75 5.12
N GLY A 497 35.22 -1.34 6.10
CA GLY A 497 35.83 -0.61 7.23
C GLY A 497 34.85 -0.25 8.37
N ALA A 498 33.60 -0.72 8.33
CA ALA A 498 32.70 -0.59 9.47
C ALA A 498 33.24 -1.31 10.72
N LYS A 499 32.95 -0.76 11.91
CA LYS A 499 33.42 -1.32 13.19
C LYS A 499 32.37 -2.18 13.89
N THR A 500 31.10 -1.97 13.56
CA THR A 500 29.93 -2.60 14.19
C THR A 500 29.01 -3.22 13.16
N ILE A 501 28.33 -4.30 13.55
CA ILE A 501 27.20 -4.86 12.80
C ILE A 501 25.96 -4.00 13.04
N THR A 502 24.98 -4.07 12.14
CA THR A 502 23.69 -3.38 12.25
C THR A 502 22.56 -4.37 11.98
N SER A 503 21.31 -3.94 12.21
CA SER A 503 20.11 -4.73 11.93
C SER A 503 19.94 -5.10 10.44
N GLN A 504 20.75 -4.53 9.54
CA GLN A 504 20.77 -4.88 8.12
C GLN A 504 21.11 -6.35 7.87
N VAL A 505 21.80 -7.02 8.81
CA VAL A 505 22.08 -8.46 8.71
C VAL A 505 20.80 -9.29 8.64
N PHE A 506 19.71 -8.89 9.32
CA PHE A 506 18.42 -9.58 9.25
C PHE A 506 17.79 -9.46 7.88
N THR A 507 17.93 -8.28 7.27
CA THR A 507 17.43 -8.06 5.91
C THR A 507 18.23 -8.88 4.91
N GLY A 508 19.55 -8.94 5.07
CA GLY A 508 20.37 -9.85 4.27
C GLY A 508 19.90 -11.30 4.43
N PHE A 509 19.61 -11.76 5.65
CA PHE A 509 19.18 -13.13 5.92
C PHE A 509 17.87 -13.46 5.19
N LEU A 510 16.86 -12.59 5.31
CA LEU A 510 15.56 -12.77 4.64
C LEU A 510 15.66 -12.75 3.12
N LEU A 511 16.60 -11.97 2.59
CA LEU A 511 16.84 -11.90 1.16
C LEU A 511 17.84 -12.96 0.68
N ASN A 512 18.33 -13.82 1.59
CA ASN A 512 19.39 -14.80 1.34
C ASN A 512 20.67 -14.16 0.73
N LEU A 513 21.09 -13.04 1.31
CA LEU A 513 22.21 -12.19 0.90
C LEU A 513 23.28 -12.03 2.00
N PRO A 514 24.53 -12.45 1.77
CA PRO A 514 24.96 -13.47 0.82
C PRO A 514 24.32 -14.83 1.14
N GLU A 515 24.44 -15.77 0.21
CA GLU A 515 23.95 -17.14 0.42
C GLU A 515 24.52 -17.71 1.72
N GLY A 516 23.62 -18.04 2.66
CA GLY A 516 23.98 -18.52 3.99
C GLY A 516 24.70 -17.47 4.84
N ILE A 517 24.01 -16.39 5.24
CA ILE A 517 24.51 -15.54 6.34
C ILE A 517 24.86 -16.45 7.52
N PRO A 518 26.11 -16.42 8.03
CA PRO A 518 26.49 -17.26 9.16
C PRO A 518 25.58 -16.99 10.36
N ALA A 519 25.14 -18.05 11.04
CA ALA A 519 24.30 -17.94 12.23
C ALA A 519 24.91 -16.98 13.27
N GLU A 520 26.24 -16.97 13.37
CA GLU A 520 26.98 -16.06 14.25
C GLU A 520 26.75 -14.59 13.92
N SER A 521 26.57 -14.23 12.64
CA SER A 521 26.24 -12.85 12.24
C SER A 521 24.82 -12.47 12.66
N ILE A 522 23.87 -13.42 12.58
CA ILE A 522 22.47 -13.21 13.00
C ILE A 522 22.41 -13.09 14.52
N GLU A 523 23.03 -14.02 15.26
CA GLU A 523 23.08 -14.01 16.72
C GLU A 523 23.73 -12.75 17.27
N GLN A 524 24.86 -12.34 16.68
CA GLN A 524 25.54 -11.10 17.07
C GLN A 524 24.69 -9.87 16.76
N GLY A 525 24.01 -9.87 15.61
CA GLY A 525 23.01 -8.84 15.27
C GLY A 525 21.87 -8.79 16.28
N LEU A 526 21.32 -9.95 16.67
CA LEU A 526 20.24 -10.05 17.66
C LEU A 526 20.69 -9.42 18.96
N ARG A 527 21.83 -9.85 19.52
CA ARG A 527 22.37 -9.36 20.80
C ARG A 527 22.64 -7.85 20.79
N LEU A 528 23.22 -7.32 19.71
CA LEU A 528 23.61 -5.91 19.63
C LEU A 528 22.46 -4.96 19.27
N CYS A 529 21.36 -5.49 18.71
CA CYS A 529 20.17 -4.73 18.37
C CYS A 529 19.01 -4.92 19.35
N GLN A 530 19.21 -5.62 20.48
CA GLN A 530 18.20 -5.68 21.53
C GLN A 530 18.05 -4.30 22.20
N GLY A 531 16.84 -3.97 22.57
CA GLY A 531 16.61 -3.04 23.68
C GLY A 531 15.23 -3.27 24.26
N GLN A 532 14.63 -2.22 24.83
CA GLN A 532 13.66 -2.37 25.92
C GLN A 532 12.39 -3.17 25.56
N TRP A 533 11.99 -3.25 24.29
CA TRP A 533 10.79 -3.94 23.82
C TRP A 533 11.08 -5.14 22.90
N GLY A 534 12.35 -5.59 22.78
CA GLY A 534 12.76 -6.62 21.82
C GLY A 534 13.95 -6.15 20.98
N LEU A 535 13.96 -6.35 19.67
CA LEU A 535 14.97 -5.78 18.76
C LEU A 535 14.81 -4.25 18.67
N THR A 536 15.10 -3.51 19.73
CA THR A 536 14.77 -2.09 19.84
C THR A 536 15.80 -1.33 20.68
N ASN A 537 16.96 -0.93 20.14
CA ASN A 537 17.73 0.13 20.80
C ASN A 537 17.23 1.50 20.31
N PRO A 538 16.58 2.34 21.16
CA PRO A 538 16.14 3.69 20.81
C PRO A 538 17.28 4.72 20.83
N GLY A 539 18.49 4.31 21.22
CA GLY A 539 19.66 5.19 21.33
C GLY A 539 20.33 5.42 19.98
N THR A 540 20.08 6.61 19.41
CA THR A 540 20.58 7.17 18.15
C THR A 540 19.78 6.79 16.91
N TYR A 541 19.41 7.82 16.16
CA TYR A 541 18.75 7.87 14.85
C TYR A 541 19.39 7.03 13.71
N ARG A 542 20.09 5.93 13.98
CA ARG A 542 20.83 5.13 12.98
C ARG A 542 20.35 3.69 12.80
N ASN A 543 19.41 3.22 13.62
CA ASN A 543 18.78 1.91 13.43
C ASN A 543 17.33 1.99 13.91
N LEU A 544 16.51 2.86 13.30
CA LEU A 544 15.08 2.55 13.29
C LEU A 544 14.97 1.15 12.69
N VAL A 545 14.56 0.23 13.55
CA VAL A 545 14.06 -1.07 13.17
C VAL A 545 12.88 -0.74 12.27
N TRP A 546 13.15 -0.60 10.98
CA TRP A 546 12.14 -0.32 9.96
C TRP A 546 11.01 -1.33 10.17
N PRO A 547 9.74 -0.92 10.03
CA PRO A 547 8.55 -1.70 10.40
C PRO A 547 8.52 -3.10 9.79
N TRP A 548 9.30 -3.33 8.72
CA TRP A 548 9.58 -4.66 8.19
C TRP A 548 10.02 -5.65 9.26
N SER A 549 10.79 -5.25 10.27
CA SER A 549 11.40 -6.13 11.28
C SER A 549 10.40 -6.87 12.16
N GLU A 550 9.22 -6.29 12.38
CA GLU A 550 8.10 -6.92 13.06
C GLU A 550 7.34 -7.86 12.10
N PHE A 551 7.28 -7.50 10.80
CA PHE A 551 6.84 -8.41 9.73
C PHE A 551 7.83 -9.56 9.42
N LYS A 552 9.10 -9.50 9.89
CA LYS A 552 10.13 -10.54 9.67
C LYS A 552 9.80 -11.85 10.37
N ALA A 553 9.01 -11.82 11.44
CA ALA A 553 8.50 -13.03 12.09
C ALA A 553 7.42 -13.73 11.26
N ALA A 554 6.66 -12.98 10.44
CA ALA A 554 5.59 -13.53 9.59
C ALA A 554 6.08 -13.97 8.19
N THR A 555 7.27 -13.52 7.76
CA THR A 555 7.93 -13.95 6.50
C THR A 555 8.98 -15.05 6.70
N ALA A 556 9.34 -15.34 7.97
CA ALA A 556 10.20 -16.47 8.34
C ALA A 556 9.40 -17.75 8.68
N LEU A 557 8.08 -17.70 8.57
CA LEU A 557 7.16 -18.84 8.53
C LEU A 557 6.65 -19.00 7.10
#